data_AF-A0A3D8QH40-F1
#
_entry.id   AF-A0A3D8QH40-F1
#
_cell.length_a   1.000
_cell.length_b   1.000
_cell.length_c   1.000
_cell.angle_alpha   90.00
_cell.angle_beta   90.00
_cell.angle_gamma   90.00
#
_symmetry.space_group_name_H-M   'P 1'
#
loop_
_entity.id
_entity.type
_entity.pdbx_description
1 polymer ?
#
loop_
_entity_poly.entity_id
_entity_poly.type
_entity_poly.pdbx_seq_one_letter_code
_entity_poly.pdbx_strand_id
1 'polypeptide(L)'
;MPYALKGRNVLVTGGSRGLGELICLKFASEGCNVAINYVSSADRAKGIAEKIEKDYGVKAVIIQGDMGKEADCARTVQESIAELGGLDILISNAGYTRFSQFADISAPTTEDWDMCFAVNVKAQTHLMKSAQATFNANPEGGVMIITSSIAGEYVGGSSMPYSVTKAAQLHLMRCLASTQAPKIRVNAVLPGLLLTEWGLKYGEKAIQDLKDRAWLKKEAHRPGGLCSGLCGHRAEHVNDRTEDPD
;
A
#
# COMPACT_ATOMS: atom_id res chain seq x y z
N MET A 1 -22.22 11.88 2.33
CA MET A 1 -21.74 12.51 1.08
C MET A 1 -20.66 11.61 0.49
N PRO A 2 -20.77 11.10 -0.75
CA PRO A 2 -19.70 10.31 -1.34
C PRO A 2 -18.42 11.15 -1.42
N TYR A 3 -17.30 10.59 -0.97
CA TYR A 3 -16.00 11.26 -0.93
C TYR A 3 -15.51 11.54 -2.36
N ALA A 4 -15.46 12.81 -2.77
CA ALA A 4 -15.02 13.18 -4.12
C ALA A 4 -13.49 13.11 -4.24
N LEU A 5 -13.01 12.33 -5.24
CA LEU A 5 -11.58 12.10 -5.50
C LEU A 5 -10.96 13.13 -6.45
N LYS A 6 -11.76 13.74 -7.33
CA LYS A 6 -11.26 14.71 -8.29
C LYS A 6 -10.54 15.88 -7.61
N GLY A 7 -9.33 16.19 -8.06
CA GLY A 7 -8.49 17.26 -7.54
C GLY A 7 -7.74 16.93 -6.24
N ARG A 8 -7.89 15.71 -5.69
CA ARG A 8 -7.15 15.27 -4.50
C ARG A 8 -5.70 14.95 -4.81
N ASN A 9 -4.84 15.13 -3.82
CA ASN A 9 -3.43 14.82 -3.89
C ASN A 9 -3.14 13.49 -3.19
N VAL A 10 -2.56 12.55 -3.93
CA VAL A 10 -2.36 11.16 -3.48
C VAL A 10 -0.88 10.79 -3.56
N LEU A 11 -0.30 10.31 -2.46
CA LEU A 11 1.01 9.66 -2.44
C LEU A 11 0.84 8.14 -2.47
N VAL A 12 1.50 7.46 -3.40
CA VAL A 12 1.57 6.00 -3.48
C VAL A 12 3.02 5.53 -3.29
N THR A 13 3.29 4.83 -2.18
CA THR A 13 4.61 4.22 -1.94
C THR A 13 4.77 2.93 -2.72
N GLY A 14 5.97 2.69 -3.27
CA GLY A 14 6.20 1.58 -4.19
C GLY A 14 5.32 1.66 -5.46
N GLY A 15 5.00 2.86 -5.93
CA GLY A 15 4.08 3.13 -7.05
C GLY A 15 4.65 2.83 -8.45
N SER A 16 5.95 2.51 -8.56
CA SER A 16 6.63 2.35 -9.86
C SER A 16 6.45 1.00 -10.55
N ARG A 17 5.70 0.06 -9.97
CA ARG A 17 5.47 -1.28 -10.55
C ARG A 17 4.29 -2.00 -9.91
N GLY A 18 3.82 -3.07 -10.58
CA GLY A 18 2.87 -4.03 -10.02
C GLY A 18 1.59 -3.38 -9.53
N LEU A 19 1.16 -3.71 -8.30
CA LEU A 19 -0.06 -3.14 -7.73
C LEU A 19 0.04 -1.62 -7.55
N GLY A 20 1.23 -1.10 -7.21
CA GLY A 20 1.44 0.34 -7.01
C GLY A 20 1.17 1.14 -8.29
N GLU A 21 1.63 0.65 -9.44
CA GLU A 21 1.35 1.27 -10.74
C GLU A 21 -0.16 1.30 -11.03
N LEU A 22 -0.85 0.18 -10.81
CA LEU A 22 -2.30 0.08 -11.02
C LEU A 22 -3.06 1.07 -10.11
N ILE A 23 -2.62 1.22 -8.86
CA ILE A 23 -3.17 2.18 -7.91
C ILE A 23 -2.97 3.61 -8.43
N CYS A 24 -1.76 3.97 -8.86
CA CYS A 24 -1.45 5.30 -9.41
C CYS A 24 -2.36 5.63 -10.61
N LEU A 25 -2.44 4.71 -11.59
CA LEU A 25 -3.29 4.88 -12.78
C LEU A 25 -4.77 4.98 -12.42
N LYS A 26 -5.23 4.20 -11.43
CA LYS A 26 -6.63 4.25 -10.99
C LYS A 26 -6.97 5.59 -10.34
N PHE A 27 -6.14 6.10 -9.42
CA PHE A 27 -6.37 7.42 -8.82
C PHE A 27 -6.32 8.55 -9.86
N ALA A 28 -5.38 8.47 -10.81
CA ALA A 28 -5.32 9.43 -11.91
C ALA A 28 -6.59 9.41 -12.78
N SER A 29 -7.13 8.22 -13.09
CA SER A 29 -8.38 8.10 -13.85
C SER A 29 -9.60 8.67 -13.12
N GLU A 30 -9.55 8.81 -11.79
CA GLU A 30 -10.58 9.46 -10.97
C GLU A 30 -10.32 10.98 -10.80
N GLY A 31 -9.29 11.51 -11.48
CA GLY A 31 -8.95 12.93 -11.48
C GLY A 31 -8.07 13.39 -10.32
N CYS A 32 -7.36 12.49 -9.63
CA CYS A 32 -6.40 12.85 -8.59
C CYS A 32 -5.03 13.21 -9.16
N ASN A 33 -4.31 14.12 -8.50
CA ASN A 33 -2.86 14.28 -8.71
C ASN A 33 -2.11 13.20 -7.93
N VAL A 34 -1.02 12.68 -8.49
CA VAL A 34 -0.34 11.48 -7.96
C VAL A 34 1.15 11.70 -7.76
N ALA A 35 1.64 11.52 -6.53
CA ALA A 35 3.04 11.35 -6.21
C ALA A 35 3.40 9.85 -6.21
N ILE A 36 4.34 9.47 -7.06
CA ILE A 36 4.78 8.09 -7.27
C ILE A 36 6.13 7.90 -6.58
N ASN A 37 6.13 7.20 -5.45
CA ASN A 37 7.40 6.84 -4.83
C ASN A 37 8.01 5.58 -5.44
N TYR A 38 9.34 5.61 -5.59
CA TYR A 38 10.14 4.48 -6.05
C TYR A 38 11.46 4.39 -5.29
N VAL A 39 12.07 3.19 -5.29
CA VAL A 39 13.40 2.96 -4.69
C VAL A 39 14.49 2.98 -5.77
N SER A 40 14.37 2.10 -6.77
CA SER A 40 15.44 1.86 -7.75
C SER A 40 15.03 1.94 -9.22
N SER A 41 13.73 2.11 -9.54
CA SER A 41 13.23 2.07 -10.92
C SER A 41 12.77 3.44 -11.41
N ALA A 42 13.72 4.37 -11.57
CA ALA A 42 13.43 5.74 -12.01
C ALA A 42 12.74 5.79 -13.38
N ASP A 43 13.24 5.05 -14.38
CA ASP A 43 12.66 5.06 -15.73
C ASP A 43 11.21 4.59 -15.76
N ARG A 44 10.88 3.57 -14.95
CA ARG A 44 9.49 3.11 -14.82
C ARG A 44 8.61 4.15 -14.14
N ALA A 45 9.09 4.76 -13.06
CA ALA A 45 8.34 5.83 -12.39
C ALA A 45 8.08 6.99 -13.34
N LYS A 46 9.08 7.40 -14.13
CA LYS A 46 8.97 8.44 -15.15
C LYS A 46 7.95 8.10 -16.22
N GLY A 47 8.02 6.89 -16.79
CA GLY A 47 7.05 6.46 -17.79
C GLY A 47 5.60 6.41 -17.27
N ILE A 48 5.40 6.04 -16.00
CA ILE A 48 4.07 6.08 -15.36
C ILE A 48 3.60 7.52 -15.18
N ALA A 49 4.48 8.44 -14.74
CA ALA A 49 4.13 9.85 -14.59
C ALA A 49 3.73 10.49 -15.94
N GLU A 50 4.54 10.28 -16.98
CA GLU A 50 4.26 10.76 -18.34
C GLU A 50 2.92 10.21 -18.87
N LYS A 51 2.64 8.92 -18.60
CA LYS A 51 1.37 8.30 -18.96
C LYS A 51 0.20 8.94 -18.22
N ILE A 52 0.34 9.20 -16.92
CA ILE A 52 -0.71 9.84 -16.12
C ILE A 52 -1.05 11.23 -16.67
N GLU A 53 -0.02 12.04 -16.92
CA GLU A 53 -0.20 13.40 -17.43
C GLU A 53 -0.83 13.39 -18.83
N LYS A 54 -0.37 12.50 -19.70
CA LYS A 54 -0.87 12.38 -21.07
C LYS A 54 -2.31 11.86 -21.16
N ASP A 55 -2.62 10.78 -20.43
CA ASP A 55 -3.88 10.05 -20.60
C ASP A 55 -5.02 10.63 -19.75
N TYR A 56 -4.70 11.27 -18.60
CA TYR A 56 -5.69 11.76 -17.65
C TYR A 56 -5.64 13.28 -17.40
N GLY A 57 -4.57 13.96 -17.83
CA GLY A 57 -4.45 15.43 -17.70
C GLY A 57 -4.32 15.92 -16.25
N VAL A 58 -3.88 15.06 -15.33
CA VAL A 58 -3.65 15.38 -13.92
C VAL A 58 -2.15 15.41 -13.62
N LYS A 59 -1.75 16.12 -12.57
CA LYS A 59 -0.33 16.25 -12.21
C LYS A 59 0.22 14.93 -11.68
N ALA A 60 1.40 14.52 -12.17
CA ALA A 60 2.13 13.39 -11.61
C ALA A 60 3.58 13.79 -11.27
N VAL A 61 4.05 13.39 -10.09
CA VAL A 61 5.44 13.63 -9.67
C VAL A 61 6.09 12.34 -9.20
N ILE A 62 7.40 12.21 -9.39
CA ILE A 62 8.15 11.02 -9.00
C ILE A 62 9.11 11.37 -7.86
N ILE A 63 9.17 10.51 -6.85
CA ILE A 63 9.99 10.75 -5.65
C ILE A 63 10.79 9.51 -5.31
N GLN A 64 12.11 9.64 -5.24
CA GLN A 64 12.97 8.55 -4.83
C GLN A 64 13.08 8.46 -3.30
N GLY A 65 12.77 7.30 -2.74
CA GLY A 65 12.90 7.08 -1.30
C GLY A 65 12.71 5.62 -0.90
N ASP A 66 13.54 5.14 0.01
CA ASP A 66 13.48 3.81 0.60
C ASP A 66 12.64 3.81 1.88
N MET A 67 11.49 3.13 1.84
CA MET A 67 10.58 3.03 3.00
C MET A 67 11.18 2.24 4.18
N GLY A 68 12.32 1.57 4.00
CA GLY A 68 13.09 0.99 5.10
C GLY A 68 13.83 2.03 5.96
N LYS A 69 13.89 3.29 5.52
CA LYS A 69 14.61 4.38 6.19
C LYS A 69 13.64 5.48 6.63
N GLU A 70 13.68 5.83 7.92
CA GLU A 70 12.83 6.88 8.49
C GLU A 70 12.99 8.23 7.76
N ALA A 71 14.23 8.63 7.48
CA ALA A 71 14.52 9.88 6.78
C ALA A 71 13.88 9.94 5.39
N ASP A 72 13.92 8.84 4.63
CA ASP A 72 13.33 8.76 3.30
C ASP A 72 11.80 8.72 3.36
N CYS A 73 11.21 8.07 4.38
CA CYS A 73 9.75 8.13 4.61
C CYS A 73 9.30 9.59 4.82
N ALA A 74 10.01 10.32 5.69
CA ALA A 74 9.68 11.71 5.97
C ALA A 74 9.87 12.60 4.74
N ARG A 75 11.02 12.49 4.07
CA ARG A 75 11.30 13.26 2.85
C ARG A 75 10.27 13.00 1.76
N THR A 76 9.89 11.73 1.54
CA THR A 76 8.91 11.37 0.51
C THR A 76 7.56 12.05 0.73
N VAL A 77 7.10 12.12 1.98
CA VAL A 77 5.85 12.81 2.31
C VAL A 77 6.00 14.33 2.11
N GLN A 78 7.09 14.93 2.58
CA GLN A 78 7.31 16.37 2.47
C GLN A 78 7.44 16.83 1.01
N GLU A 79 8.20 16.10 0.19
CA GLU A 79 8.31 16.37 -1.25
C GLU A 79 6.96 16.21 -1.95
N SER A 80 6.16 15.20 -1.58
CA SER A 80 4.81 15.03 -2.13
C SER A 80 3.91 16.23 -1.83
N ILE A 81 3.94 16.73 -0.59
CA ILE A 81 3.17 17.91 -0.17
C ILE A 81 3.62 19.15 -0.94
N ALA A 82 4.93 19.38 -1.04
CA ALA A 82 5.51 20.53 -1.72
C ALA A 82 5.18 20.52 -3.22
N GLU A 83 5.37 19.39 -3.87
CA GLU A 83 5.18 19.24 -5.30
C GLU A 83 3.71 19.24 -5.71
N LEU A 84 2.82 18.61 -4.93
CA LEU A 84 1.39 18.57 -5.25
C LEU A 84 0.60 19.77 -4.70
N GLY A 85 1.19 20.58 -3.81
CA GLY A 85 0.52 21.69 -3.13
C GLY A 85 -0.40 21.25 -1.98
N GLY A 86 -0.18 20.04 -1.45
CA GLY A 86 -0.99 19.44 -0.38
C GLY A 86 -0.96 17.92 -0.43
N LEU A 87 -1.57 17.27 0.57
CA LEU A 87 -1.72 15.81 0.60
C LEU A 87 -3.05 15.45 1.27
N ASP A 88 -3.88 14.67 0.58
CA ASP A 88 -5.18 14.21 1.09
C ASP A 88 -5.16 12.71 1.41
N ILE A 89 -4.47 11.92 0.58
CA ILE A 89 -4.50 10.45 0.63
C ILE A 89 -3.07 9.91 0.58
N LEU A 90 -2.76 9.00 1.51
CA LEU A 90 -1.52 8.24 1.56
C LEU A 90 -1.83 6.77 1.35
N ILE A 91 -1.36 6.20 0.24
CA ILE A 91 -1.38 4.77 -0.02
C ILE A 91 -0.01 4.19 0.33
N SER A 92 0.07 3.56 1.49
CA SER A 92 1.25 2.83 1.90
C SER A 92 1.24 1.43 1.30
N ASN A 93 1.82 1.32 0.11
CA ASN A 93 1.85 0.09 -0.69
C ASN A 93 3.22 -0.56 -0.77
N ALA A 94 4.31 0.19 -0.52
CA ALA A 94 5.65 -0.39 -0.46
C ALA A 94 5.71 -1.54 0.56
N GLY A 95 6.30 -2.66 0.14
CA GLY A 95 6.45 -3.85 0.96
C GLY A 95 7.70 -4.62 0.61
N TYR A 96 8.25 -5.33 1.59
CA TYR A 96 9.45 -6.16 1.45
C TYR A 96 9.19 -7.60 1.87
N THR A 97 9.79 -8.52 1.13
CA THR A 97 9.98 -9.93 1.53
C THR A 97 11.23 -10.45 0.84
N ARG A 98 11.91 -11.40 1.49
CA ARG A 98 12.75 -12.38 0.82
C ARG A 98 12.02 -13.71 0.85
N PHE A 99 11.81 -14.32 -0.32
CA PHE A 99 11.11 -15.60 -0.41
C PHE A 99 11.90 -16.70 0.31
N SER A 100 11.23 -17.49 1.13
CA SER A 100 11.81 -18.60 1.85
C SER A 100 10.80 -19.72 2.08
N GLN A 101 11.27 -20.94 2.37
CA GLN A 101 10.40 -22.05 2.72
C GLN A 101 9.73 -21.76 4.07
N PHE A 102 8.41 -21.64 4.07
CA PHE A 102 7.66 -21.14 5.24
C PHE A 102 7.83 -21.99 6.51
N ALA A 103 7.98 -23.31 6.37
CA ALA A 103 8.13 -24.24 7.48
C ALA A 103 9.59 -24.37 7.99
N ASP A 104 10.56 -23.85 7.25
CA ASP A 104 11.96 -23.88 7.65
C ASP A 104 12.28 -22.63 8.48
N ILE A 105 12.37 -22.81 9.81
CA ILE A 105 12.64 -21.74 10.76
C ILE A 105 14.04 -21.13 10.60
N SER A 106 14.98 -21.87 9.99
CA SER A 106 16.35 -21.41 9.75
C SER A 106 16.49 -20.71 8.40
N ALA A 107 15.46 -20.75 7.55
CA ALA A 107 15.51 -20.12 6.24
C ALA A 107 15.60 -18.57 6.27
N PRO A 108 14.86 -17.81 7.11
CA PRO A 108 15.03 -16.36 7.22
C PRO A 108 16.24 -15.97 8.08
N THR A 109 16.99 -14.93 7.67
CA THR A 109 18.06 -14.35 8.47
C THR A 109 17.52 -13.25 9.39
N THR A 110 18.33 -12.78 10.34
CA THR A 110 17.99 -11.63 11.19
C THR A 110 17.72 -10.38 10.34
N GLU A 111 18.51 -10.16 9.29
CA GLU A 111 18.37 -9.03 8.39
C GLU A 111 17.04 -9.08 7.61
N ASP A 112 16.55 -10.27 7.26
CA ASP A 112 15.22 -10.39 6.62
C ASP A 112 14.09 -10.00 7.57
N TRP A 113 14.21 -10.38 8.85
CA TRP A 113 13.28 -9.96 9.89
C TRP A 113 13.31 -8.45 10.06
N ASP A 114 14.51 -7.88 10.24
CA ASP A 114 14.70 -6.45 10.44
C ASP A 114 14.19 -5.64 9.25
N MET A 115 14.46 -6.09 8.02
CA MET A 115 14.01 -5.42 6.80
C MET A 115 12.50 -5.54 6.62
N CYS A 116 11.91 -6.70 6.89
CA CYS A 116 10.44 -6.85 6.87
C CYS A 116 9.80 -5.91 7.89
N PHE A 117 10.31 -5.82 9.12
CA PHE A 117 9.79 -4.90 10.13
C PHE A 117 10.01 -3.43 9.75
N ALA A 118 11.17 -3.10 9.19
CA ALA A 118 11.47 -1.73 8.74
C ALA A 118 10.48 -1.26 7.68
N VAL A 119 10.34 -2.00 6.59
CA VAL A 119 9.52 -1.59 5.44
C VAL A 119 8.03 -1.82 5.71
N ASN A 120 7.65 -2.99 6.23
CA ASN A 120 6.23 -3.32 6.35
C ASN A 120 5.61 -2.65 7.57
N VAL A 121 6.31 -2.54 8.70
CA VAL A 121 5.69 -2.07 9.97
C VAL A 121 6.12 -0.65 10.33
N LYS A 122 7.42 -0.40 10.53
CA LYS A 122 7.93 0.89 11.01
C LYS A 122 7.67 2.02 10.01
N ALA A 123 7.81 1.77 8.71
CA ALA A 123 7.51 2.76 7.67
C ALA A 123 6.11 3.39 7.83
N GLN A 124 5.12 2.61 8.28
CA GLN A 124 3.73 3.07 8.42
C GLN A 124 3.62 4.20 9.45
N THR A 125 4.33 4.10 10.58
CA THR A 125 4.33 5.14 11.61
C THR A 125 5.11 6.37 11.15
N HIS A 126 6.25 6.18 10.47
CA HIS A 126 7.03 7.30 9.94
C HIS A 126 6.24 8.10 8.90
N LEU A 127 5.58 7.41 7.97
CA LEU A 127 4.74 8.05 6.96
C LEU A 127 3.56 8.80 7.60
N MET A 128 2.85 8.18 8.54
CA MET A 128 1.75 8.84 9.26
C MET A 128 2.25 10.07 10.04
N LYS A 129 3.35 9.92 10.79
CA LYS A 129 3.95 11.03 11.56
C LYS A 129 4.27 12.23 10.67
N SER A 130 4.79 11.99 9.46
CA SER A 130 5.13 13.06 8.51
C SER A 130 3.92 13.67 7.81
N ALA A 131 2.81 12.93 7.65
CA ALA A 131 1.59 13.43 7.01
C ALA A 131 0.60 14.07 8.00
N GLN A 132 0.72 13.76 9.30
CA GLN A 132 -0.25 14.08 10.34
C GLN A 132 -0.63 15.57 10.39
N ALA A 133 0.36 16.46 10.35
CA ALA A 133 0.10 17.91 10.42
C ALA A 133 -0.75 18.40 9.24
N THR A 134 -0.41 17.99 8.02
CA THR A 134 -1.18 18.31 6.81
C THR A 134 -2.59 17.72 6.87
N PHE A 135 -2.71 16.44 7.26
CA PHE A 135 -4.00 15.78 7.40
C PHE A 135 -4.90 16.46 8.44
N ASN A 136 -4.36 16.91 9.56
CA ASN A 136 -5.12 17.62 10.59
C ASN A 136 -5.56 19.03 10.12
N ALA A 137 -4.74 19.70 9.31
CA ALA A 137 -5.05 21.01 8.75
C ALA A 137 -6.11 20.96 7.63
N ASN A 138 -6.19 19.84 6.89
CA ASN A 138 -7.20 19.67 5.85
C ASN A 138 -8.62 19.74 6.43
N PRO A 139 -9.58 20.41 5.77
CA PRO A 139 -10.97 20.51 6.25
C PRO A 139 -11.60 19.13 6.52
N GLU A 140 -11.49 18.22 5.55
CA GLU A 140 -12.03 16.86 5.62
C GLU A 140 -11.07 15.84 6.26
N GLY A 141 -9.94 16.31 6.78
CA GLY A 141 -8.95 15.42 7.36
C GLY A 141 -8.07 14.71 6.32
N GLY A 142 -7.50 13.58 6.71
CA GLY A 142 -6.65 12.76 5.85
C GLY A 142 -7.06 11.31 5.77
N VAL A 143 -6.55 10.61 4.76
CA VAL A 143 -6.79 9.17 4.56
C VAL A 143 -5.47 8.44 4.40
N MET A 144 -5.26 7.40 5.20
CA MET A 144 -4.18 6.44 4.98
C MET A 144 -4.75 5.06 4.69
N ILE A 145 -4.27 4.43 3.61
CA ILE A 145 -4.62 3.05 3.25
C ILE A 145 -3.33 2.23 3.23
N ILE A 146 -3.30 1.17 4.03
CA ILE A 146 -2.17 0.24 4.11
C ILE A 146 -2.45 -0.97 3.23
N THR A 147 -1.53 -1.29 2.32
CA THR A 147 -1.58 -2.54 1.57
C THR A 147 -0.95 -3.66 2.39
N SER A 148 -1.79 -4.41 3.11
CA SER A 148 -1.37 -5.59 3.87
C SER A 148 -1.35 -6.82 2.94
N SER A 149 -1.84 -7.97 3.40
CA SER A 149 -2.01 -9.20 2.64
C SER A 149 -2.92 -10.15 3.42
N ILE A 150 -3.56 -11.10 2.72
CA ILE A 150 -4.17 -12.25 3.37
C ILE A 150 -3.17 -13.04 4.25
N ALA A 151 -1.87 -12.92 4.00
CA ALA A 151 -0.82 -13.51 4.84
C ALA A 151 -0.78 -12.95 6.28
N GLY A 152 -1.47 -11.85 6.55
CA GLY A 152 -1.65 -11.32 7.91
C GLY A 152 -2.83 -11.94 8.68
N GLU A 153 -3.72 -12.65 7.99
CA GLU A 153 -4.89 -13.34 8.58
C GLU A 153 -4.70 -14.87 8.60
N TYR A 154 -3.88 -15.40 7.70
CA TYR A 154 -3.64 -16.84 7.56
C TYR A 154 -2.17 -17.18 7.72
N VAL A 155 -1.91 -18.39 8.21
CA VAL A 155 -0.56 -18.95 8.30
C VAL A 155 -0.05 -19.28 6.90
N GLY A 156 0.81 -18.42 6.36
CA GLY A 156 1.43 -18.61 5.06
C GLY A 156 1.88 -17.29 4.44
N GLY A 157 2.47 -17.36 3.26
CA GLY A 157 2.97 -16.19 2.54
C GLY A 157 4.30 -16.46 1.87
N SER A 158 4.98 -15.40 1.44
CA SER A 158 6.29 -15.48 0.79
C SER A 158 7.41 -15.88 1.75
N SER A 159 7.27 -15.57 3.04
CA SER A 159 8.17 -15.96 4.12
C SER A 159 7.50 -15.76 5.48
N MET A 160 8.04 -16.37 6.53
CA MET A 160 7.53 -16.20 7.89
C MET A 160 7.65 -14.74 8.40
N PRO A 161 8.79 -14.02 8.21
CA PRO A 161 8.87 -12.59 8.56
C PRO A 161 7.81 -11.74 7.85
N TYR A 162 7.55 -12.02 6.57
CA TYR A 162 6.52 -11.31 5.82
C TYR A 162 5.13 -11.54 6.43
N SER A 163 4.74 -12.80 6.66
CA SER A 163 3.43 -13.13 7.25
C SER A 163 3.21 -12.44 8.60
N VAL A 164 4.18 -12.56 9.51
CA VAL A 164 4.12 -11.91 10.84
C VAL A 164 4.01 -10.40 10.71
N THR A 165 4.79 -9.77 9.82
CA THR A 165 4.73 -8.32 9.65
C THR A 165 3.44 -7.85 8.99
N LYS A 166 2.79 -8.66 8.15
CA LYS A 166 1.44 -8.37 7.62
C LYS A 166 0.36 -8.43 8.70
N ALA A 167 0.46 -9.33 9.67
CA ALA A 167 -0.41 -9.32 10.85
C ALA A 167 -0.16 -8.08 11.74
N ALA A 168 1.12 -7.75 11.99
CA ALA A 168 1.50 -6.55 12.73
C ALA A 168 1.01 -5.25 12.06
N GLN A 169 1.04 -5.18 10.72
CA GLN A 169 0.48 -4.06 9.96
C GLN A 169 -1.02 -3.86 10.24
N LEU A 170 -1.81 -4.94 10.34
CA LEU A 170 -3.25 -4.85 10.60
C LEU A 170 -3.53 -4.35 12.01
N HIS A 171 -2.75 -4.82 13.00
CA HIS A 171 -2.89 -4.30 14.36
C HIS A 171 -2.48 -2.83 14.45
N LEU A 172 -1.36 -2.47 13.83
CA LEU A 172 -0.91 -1.08 13.75
C LEU A 172 -1.94 -0.18 13.07
N MET A 173 -2.57 -0.65 12.00
CA MET A 173 -3.67 0.05 11.32
C MET A 173 -4.79 0.40 12.31
N ARG A 174 -5.24 -0.57 13.13
CA ARG A 174 -6.28 -0.34 14.15
C ARG A 174 -5.83 0.69 15.20
N CYS A 175 -4.58 0.60 15.65
CA CYS A 175 -4.01 1.58 16.59
C CYS A 175 -3.97 2.99 16.00
N LEU A 176 -3.56 3.14 14.74
CA LEU A 176 -3.55 4.43 14.06
C LEU A 176 -4.98 4.94 13.81
N ALA A 177 -5.90 4.08 13.39
CA ALA A 177 -7.30 4.46 13.18
C ALA A 177 -7.93 5.02 14.47
N SER A 178 -7.70 4.35 15.61
CA SER A 178 -8.21 4.78 16.91
C SER A 178 -7.56 6.06 17.44
N THR A 179 -6.24 6.20 17.28
CA THR A 179 -5.50 7.33 17.89
C THR A 179 -5.48 8.58 17.02
N GLN A 180 -5.72 8.48 15.72
CA GLN A 180 -5.70 9.60 14.78
C GLN A 180 -7.11 10.09 14.40
N ALA A 181 -8.15 9.44 14.92
CA ALA A 181 -9.52 9.91 14.85
C ALA A 181 -9.70 11.24 15.63
N PRO A 182 -10.71 12.06 15.27
CA PRO A 182 -11.64 11.88 14.16
C PRO A 182 -11.08 12.40 12.82
N LYS A 183 -9.93 13.08 12.83
CA LYS A 183 -9.41 13.80 11.66
C LYS A 183 -8.77 12.90 10.62
N ILE A 184 -8.27 11.72 10.97
CA ILE A 184 -7.55 10.86 10.02
C ILE A 184 -8.18 9.47 10.01
N ARG A 185 -8.55 9.02 8.81
CA ARG A 185 -9.10 7.67 8.59
C ARG A 185 -7.96 6.75 8.16
N VAL A 186 -7.82 5.62 8.83
CA VAL A 186 -6.79 4.61 8.50
C VAL A 186 -7.48 3.28 8.24
N ASN A 187 -7.22 2.67 7.09
CA ASN A 187 -7.79 1.37 6.71
C ASN A 187 -6.71 0.50 6.06
N ALA A 188 -7.01 -0.79 5.87
CA ALA A 188 -6.14 -1.72 5.14
C ALA A 188 -6.88 -2.45 4.02
N VAL A 189 -6.14 -2.78 2.97
CA VAL A 189 -6.55 -3.71 1.92
C VAL A 189 -5.66 -4.95 2.02
N LEU A 190 -6.23 -6.14 1.88
CA LEU A 190 -5.54 -7.41 2.03
C LEU A 190 -5.59 -8.18 0.71
N PRO A 191 -4.68 -7.92 -0.25
CA PRO A 191 -4.65 -8.67 -1.48
C PRO A 191 -4.31 -10.15 -1.25
N GLY A 192 -5.00 -11.01 -2.00
CA GLY A 192 -4.61 -12.39 -2.24
C GLY A 192 -3.53 -12.51 -3.33
N LEU A 193 -3.55 -13.61 -4.09
CA LEU A 193 -2.60 -13.80 -5.19
C LEU A 193 -2.85 -12.79 -6.32
N LEU A 194 -1.88 -11.91 -6.54
CA LEU A 194 -1.80 -10.99 -7.66
C LEU A 194 -0.62 -11.38 -8.56
N LEU A 195 -0.87 -11.76 -9.82
CA LEU A 195 0.18 -12.11 -10.79
C LEU A 195 0.87 -10.87 -11.38
N THR A 196 1.39 -10.04 -10.49
CA THR A 196 2.40 -9.00 -10.81
C THR A 196 3.79 -9.63 -10.78
N GLU A 197 4.85 -8.85 -11.07
CA GLU A 197 6.25 -9.29 -10.88
C GLU A 197 6.51 -9.96 -9.51
N TRP A 198 5.77 -9.55 -8.47
CA TRP A 198 5.87 -10.14 -7.14
C TRP A 198 5.24 -11.54 -7.07
N GLY A 199 4.02 -11.70 -7.60
CA GLY A 199 3.30 -12.99 -7.58
C GLY A 199 3.97 -14.04 -8.47
N LEU A 200 4.62 -13.61 -9.55
CA LEU A 200 5.37 -14.48 -10.44
C LEU A 200 6.66 -15.06 -9.82
N LYS A 201 7.06 -14.60 -8.61
CA LYS A 201 8.16 -15.20 -7.86
C LYS A 201 7.77 -16.49 -7.14
N TYR A 202 6.48 -16.78 -6.98
CA TYR A 202 6.02 -18.08 -6.51
C TYR A 202 6.26 -19.13 -7.61
N GLY A 203 6.65 -20.35 -7.24
CA GLY A 203 6.75 -21.46 -8.20
C GLY A 203 5.38 -21.85 -8.77
N GLU A 204 5.35 -22.42 -9.97
CA GLU A 204 4.10 -22.77 -10.70
C GLU A 204 3.14 -23.60 -9.85
N LYS A 205 3.66 -24.61 -9.15
CA LYS A 205 2.87 -25.43 -8.23
C LYS A 205 2.24 -24.59 -7.11
N ALA A 206 2.99 -23.69 -6.49
CA ALA A 206 2.48 -22.83 -5.44
C ALA A 206 1.42 -21.85 -5.96
N ILE A 207 1.57 -21.34 -7.17
CA ILE A 207 0.56 -20.52 -7.86
C ILE A 207 -0.72 -21.34 -8.06
N GLN A 208 -0.62 -22.57 -8.56
CA GLN A 208 -1.77 -23.44 -8.79
C GLN A 208 -2.47 -23.79 -7.47
N ASP A 209 -1.73 -24.17 -6.43
CA ASP A 209 -2.27 -24.47 -5.10
C ASP A 209 -3.02 -23.26 -4.51
N LEU A 210 -2.49 -22.05 -4.68
CA LEU A 210 -3.15 -20.82 -4.26
C LEU A 210 -4.45 -20.55 -5.04
N LYS A 211 -4.47 -20.82 -6.35
CA LYS A 211 -5.68 -20.71 -7.18
C LYS A 211 -6.75 -21.72 -6.74
N ASP A 212 -6.35 -22.96 -6.48
CA ASP A 212 -7.26 -24.02 -6.08
C ASP A 212 -7.85 -23.78 -4.68
N ARG A 213 -7.11 -23.13 -3.79
CA ARG A 213 -7.61 -22.71 -2.47
C ARG A 213 -8.50 -21.45 -2.53
N ALA A 214 -8.28 -20.57 -3.51
CA ALA A 214 -9.10 -19.38 -3.68
C ALA A 214 -10.55 -19.77 -3.99
N TRP A 215 -11.51 -19.11 -3.34
CA TRP A 215 -12.92 -19.40 -3.57
C TRP A 215 -13.38 -19.09 -4.99
N LEU A 216 -12.82 -18.03 -5.60
CA LEU A 216 -13.11 -17.67 -6.99
C LEU A 216 -12.38 -18.55 -8.02
N LYS A 217 -11.49 -19.46 -7.58
CA LYS A 217 -10.68 -20.34 -8.43
C LYS A 217 -9.88 -19.62 -9.52
N LYS A 218 -9.60 -18.32 -9.32
CA LYS A 218 -8.88 -17.44 -10.24
C LYS A 218 -8.11 -16.35 -9.48
N GLU A 219 -7.04 -15.86 -10.09
CA GLU A 219 -6.25 -14.71 -9.65
C GLU A 219 -6.98 -13.37 -9.88
N ALA A 220 -6.61 -12.35 -9.10
CA ALA A 220 -7.23 -11.03 -9.19
C ALA A 220 -6.59 -10.11 -10.24
N HIS A 221 -5.48 -10.48 -10.90
CA HIS A 221 -4.91 -9.71 -12.00
C HIS A 221 -4.05 -10.59 -12.94
N ARG A 222 -4.09 -10.31 -14.25
CA ARG A 222 -3.28 -10.93 -15.31
C ARG A 222 -2.62 -9.80 -16.13
N PRO A 223 -1.35 -9.91 -16.56
CA PRO A 223 -0.74 -8.91 -17.43
C PRO A 223 -1.62 -8.67 -18.67
N GLY A 224 -2.04 -7.42 -18.90
CA GLY A 224 -2.89 -7.02 -20.04
C GLY A 224 -4.41 -6.97 -19.81
N GLY A 225 -4.90 -7.22 -18.59
CA GLY A 225 -6.33 -7.10 -18.27
C GLY A 225 -6.59 -6.24 -17.03
N LEU A 226 -7.44 -5.22 -17.14
CA LEU A 226 -8.04 -4.58 -15.97
C LEU A 226 -8.96 -5.60 -15.30
N CYS A 227 -8.66 -6.00 -14.07
CA CYS A 227 -9.58 -6.78 -13.27
C CYS A 227 -10.23 -5.86 -12.24
N SER A 228 -11.56 -5.77 -12.28
CA SER A 228 -12.42 -4.95 -11.42
C SER A 228 -12.73 -5.61 -10.06
N GLY A 229 -12.02 -6.68 -9.68
CA GLY A 229 -12.28 -7.43 -8.46
C GLY A 229 -11.08 -7.45 -7.53
N LEU A 230 -11.05 -6.53 -6.55
CA LEU A 230 -10.27 -6.74 -5.34
C LEU A 230 -10.85 -7.97 -4.63
N CYS A 231 -10.19 -9.12 -4.80
CA CYS A 231 -10.53 -10.34 -4.08
C CYS A 231 -10.06 -10.18 -2.63
N GLY A 232 -10.94 -9.61 -1.79
CA GLY A 232 -10.72 -9.44 -0.36
C GLY A 232 -11.94 -9.92 0.43
N HIS A 233 -11.69 -10.69 1.47
CA HIS A 233 -12.65 -10.84 2.56
C HIS A 233 -12.84 -9.50 3.27
N ARG A 234 -14.09 -9.21 3.69
CA ARG A 234 -14.58 -7.96 4.33
C ARG A 234 -13.47 -7.01 4.79
N ALA A 235 -13.39 -5.83 4.18
CA ALA A 235 -12.71 -4.71 4.80
C ALA A 235 -13.45 -4.38 6.11
N GLU A 236 -12.80 -4.57 7.26
CA GLU A 236 -13.32 -4.07 8.53
C GLU A 236 -13.22 -2.54 8.52
N HIS A 237 -14.36 -1.87 8.34
CA HIS A 237 -14.47 -0.43 8.57
C HIS A 237 -14.46 -0.16 10.08
N VAL A 238 -13.37 0.41 10.59
CA VAL A 238 -13.24 0.75 12.01
C VAL A 238 -13.81 2.14 12.32
N ASN A 239 -14.06 2.99 11.32
CA ASN A 239 -14.38 4.41 11.54
C ASN A 239 -15.86 4.81 11.40
N ASP A 240 -16.81 3.87 11.40
CA ASP A 240 -18.25 4.19 11.37
C ASP A 240 -18.95 3.93 12.72
N ARG A 241 -18.31 4.35 13.82
CA ARG A 241 -18.95 4.39 15.14
C ARG A 241 -19.27 5.84 15.50
N THR A 242 -20.41 6.32 15.02
CA THR A 242 -21.29 7.08 15.91
C THR A 242 -22.10 6.06 16.71
N GLU A 243 -22.26 6.33 18.01
CA GLU A 243 -22.97 5.55 19.04
C GLU A 243 -22.05 4.82 20.04
N ASP A 244 -21.68 5.56 21.08
CA ASP A 244 -21.84 5.11 22.48
C ASP A 244 -23.32 4.72 22.70
N PRO A 245 -23.68 3.75 23.58
CA PRO A 245 -23.07 3.57 24.91
C PRO A 245 -22.80 2.12 25.35
N ASP A 246 -22.01 2.01 26.42
CA ASP A 246 -21.75 0.85 27.31
C ASP A 246 -20.68 -0.19 26.91
#